data_AF-A0A4V2AVC0-F1
#
_entry.id   AF-A0A4V2AVC0-F1
#
_cell.length_a   1.000
_cell.length_b   1.000
_cell.length_c   1.000
_cell.angle_alpha   90.00
_cell.angle_beta   90.00
_cell.angle_gamma   90.00
#
_symmetry.space_group_name_H-M   'P 1'
#
loop_
_entity.id
_entity.type
_entity.pdbx_description
1 polymer ?
#
loop_
_entity_poly.entity_id
_entity_poly.type
_entity_poly.pdbx_seq_one_letter_code
_entity_poly.pdbx_strand_id
1 'polypeptide(L)'
;MIKTSNWSFSRKLLTVNMAYLLPCALLIFFLTKEKNSQIEFSAKEVYGVEYSKVLVKLLMQSSQHKIFSESSDPQMVARAKGLESQIEHEFKELEQVDQDYGEVLLFTDVELSARSRIQSSYRALKAQWQDVVQKNEGRDQSYARLYGNLSVAIAHATDISNLILDPDLDSYYMMDIVTGRLPR
;
A
#
# COMPACT_ATOMS: atom_id res chain seq x y z
N MET A 1 31.54 -37.05 52.62
CA MET A 1 31.32 -35.69 53.18
C MET A 1 31.22 -34.71 52.03
N ILE A 2 30.01 -34.24 51.72
CA ILE A 2 29.77 -33.27 50.64
C ILE A 2 30.26 -31.90 51.15
N LYS A 3 31.31 -31.38 50.53
CA LYS A 3 31.97 -30.11 50.88
C LYS A 3 31.01 -28.97 50.50
N THR A 4 30.23 -28.46 51.45
CA THR A 4 29.32 -27.34 51.20
C THR A 4 30.16 -26.07 51.01
N SER A 5 30.04 -25.48 49.83
CA SER A 5 30.78 -24.26 49.47
C SER A 5 30.32 -23.10 50.37
N ASN A 6 31.23 -22.54 51.18
CA ASN A 6 30.96 -21.42 52.09
C ASN A 6 30.88 -20.08 51.33
N TRP A 7 29.83 -19.90 50.54
CA TRP A 7 29.51 -18.61 49.94
C TRP A 7 29.00 -17.66 51.03
N SER A 8 29.53 -16.42 51.08
CA SER A 8 29.02 -15.41 52.01
C SER A 8 27.52 -15.20 51.78
N PHE A 9 26.78 -14.91 52.85
CA PHE A 9 25.34 -14.70 52.82
C PHE A 9 24.90 -13.74 51.69
N SER A 10 25.68 -12.68 51.48
CA SER A 10 25.47 -11.71 50.40
C SER A 10 25.54 -12.32 49.00
N ARG A 11 26.46 -13.26 48.75
CA ARG A 11 26.57 -13.91 47.43
C ARG A 11 25.42 -14.88 47.16
N LYS A 12 24.96 -15.60 48.19
CA LYS A 12 23.77 -16.47 48.11
C LYS A 12 22.52 -15.66 47.78
N LEU A 13 22.34 -14.52 48.46
CA LEU A 13 21.23 -13.59 48.21
C LEU A 13 21.30 -12.99 46.79
N LEU A 14 22.50 -12.63 46.31
CA LEU A 14 22.71 -12.09 44.96
C LEU A 14 22.32 -13.13 43.89
N THR A 15 22.75 -14.39 44.04
CA THR A 15 22.41 -15.45 43.07
C THR A 15 20.92 -15.72 42.99
N VAL A 16 20.20 -15.70 44.12
CA VAL A 16 18.75 -15.88 44.12
C VAL A 16 18.05 -14.71 43.43
N ASN A 17 18.42 -13.47 43.77
CA ASN A 17 17.85 -12.29 43.11
C ASN A 17 18.14 -12.26 41.61
N MET A 18 19.35 -12.62 41.19
CA MET A 18 19.73 -12.65 39.78
C MET A 18 19.02 -13.78 39.01
N ALA A 19 18.78 -14.92 39.67
CA ALA A 19 17.98 -16.01 39.12
C ALA A 19 16.49 -15.63 38.94
N TYR A 20 15.95 -14.71 39.75
CA TYR A 20 14.61 -14.15 39.55
C TYR A 20 14.57 -12.99 38.54
N LEU A 21 15.60 -12.15 38.50
CA LEU A 21 15.66 -11.02 37.57
C LEU A 21 15.78 -11.46 36.11
N LEU A 22 16.48 -12.56 35.84
CA LEU A 22 16.66 -13.07 34.48
C LEU A 22 15.33 -13.44 33.77
N PRO A 23 14.44 -14.28 34.36
CA PRO A 23 13.14 -14.55 33.76
C PRO A 23 12.25 -13.31 33.70
N CYS A 24 12.32 -12.38 34.67
CA CYS A 24 11.60 -11.10 34.59
C CYS A 24 12.07 -10.24 33.41
N ALA A 25 13.38 -10.11 33.20
CA ALA A 25 13.94 -9.35 32.08
C ALA A 25 13.58 -9.99 30.73
N LEU A 26 13.60 -11.31 30.63
CA LEU A 26 13.15 -12.04 29.44
C LEU A 26 11.66 -11.81 29.16
N LEU A 27 10.80 -11.88 30.18
CA LEU A 27 9.38 -11.59 30.04
C LEU A 27 9.12 -10.15 29.58
N ILE A 28 9.81 -9.17 30.16
CA ILE A 28 9.71 -7.77 29.73
C ILE A 28 10.18 -7.62 28.28
N PHE A 29 11.32 -8.21 27.91
CA PHE A 29 11.83 -8.16 26.54
C PHE A 29 10.84 -8.76 25.53
N PHE A 30 10.31 -9.95 25.79
CA PHE A 30 9.33 -10.59 24.90
C PHE A 30 8.02 -9.79 24.83
N LEU A 31 7.54 -9.28 25.96
CA LEU A 31 6.30 -8.50 26.01
C LEU A 31 6.43 -7.16 25.29
N THR A 32 7.57 -6.46 25.43
CA THR A 32 7.85 -5.23 24.65
C THR A 32 7.96 -5.54 23.16
N LYS A 33 8.62 -6.63 22.78
CA LYS A 33 8.71 -7.06 21.37
C LYS A 33 7.34 -7.35 20.77
N GLU A 34 6.49 -8.08 21.50
CA GLU A 34 5.13 -8.41 21.06
C GLU A 34 4.26 -7.15 20.92
N LYS A 35 4.33 -6.23 21.88
CA LYS A 35 3.59 -4.96 21.81
C LYS A 35 4.05 -4.05 20.67
N ASN A 36 5.36 -3.96 20.43
CA ASN A 36 5.88 -3.17 19.30
C ASN A 36 5.44 -3.76 17.96
N SER A 37 5.43 -5.09 17.82
CA SER A 37 4.95 -5.75 16.61
C SER A 37 3.46 -5.49 16.32
N GLN A 38 2.62 -5.39 17.35
CA GLN A 38 1.20 -5.00 17.18
C GLN A 38 1.05 -3.54 16.75
N ILE A 39 1.88 -2.63 17.27
CA ILE A 39 1.86 -1.22 16.87
C ILE A 39 2.29 -1.06 15.41
N GLU A 40 3.35 -1.74 14.99
CA GLU A 40 3.81 -1.74 13.59
C GLU A 40 2.75 -2.34 12.66
N PHE A 41 2.03 -3.37 13.10
CA PHE A 41 0.93 -3.99 12.35
C PHE A 41 -0.22 -2.99 12.11
N SER A 42 -0.73 -2.35 13.17
CA SER A 42 -1.81 -1.36 13.04
C SER A 42 -1.38 -0.09 12.30
N ALA A 43 -0.11 0.29 12.40
CA ALA A 43 0.43 1.42 11.63
C ALA A 43 0.40 1.11 10.12
N LYS A 44 0.76 -0.12 9.72
CA LYS A 44 0.69 -0.54 8.32
C LYS A 44 -0.72 -0.51 7.75
N GLU A 45 -1.75 -0.86 8.52
CA GLU A 45 -3.14 -0.75 8.09
C GLU A 45 -3.50 0.69 7.72
N VAL A 46 -3.12 1.66 8.57
CA VAL A 46 -3.34 3.10 8.30
C VAL A 46 -2.60 3.53 7.04
N TYR A 47 -1.32 3.16 6.90
CA TYR A 47 -0.52 3.51 5.73
C TYR A 47 -1.10 2.93 4.44
N GLY A 48 -1.55 1.67 4.48
CA GLY A 48 -2.20 1.01 3.35
C GLY A 48 -3.50 1.69 2.95
N VAL A 49 -4.30 2.18 3.91
CA VAL A 49 -5.55 2.89 3.63
C VAL A 49 -5.24 4.21 2.93
N GLU A 50 -4.31 5.01 3.47
CA GLU A 50 -3.92 6.28 2.86
C GLU A 50 -3.37 6.08 1.44
N TYR A 51 -2.50 5.08 1.24
CA TYR A 51 -1.95 4.76 -0.08
C TYR A 51 -3.03 4.29 -1.06
N SER A 52 -3.86 3.33 -0.66
CA SER A 52 -4.91 2.75 -1.51
C SER A 52 -5.97 3.78 -1.88
N LYS A 53 -6.29 4.71 -0.98
CA LYS A 53 -7.26 5.79 -1.22
C LYS A 53 -6.82 6.68 -2.39
N VAL A 54 -5.55 7.07 -2.46
CA VAL A 54 -5.02 7.87 -3.56
C VAL A 54 -5.04 7.08 -4.87
N LEU A 55 -4.64 5.81 -4.85
CA LEU A 55 -4.68 4.93 -6.02
C LEU A 55 -6.11 4.73 -6.58
N VAL A 56 -7.09 4.50 -5.70
CA VAL A 56 -8.50 4.35 -6.09
C VAL A 56 -9.02 5.65 -6.69
N LYS A 57 -8.66 6.81 -6.13
CA LYS A 57 -9.05 8.13 -6.66
C LYS A 57 -8.47 8.35 -8.06
N LEU A 58 -7.21 7.98 -8.29
CA LEU A 58 -6.59 7.98 -9.61
C LEU A 58 -7.33 7.08 -10.60
N LEU A 59 -7.70 5.85 -10.20
CA LEU A 59 -8.47 4.93 -11.04
C LEU A 59 -9.84 5.49 -11.42
N MET A 60 -10.56 6.09 -10.46
CA MET A 60 -11.86 6.71 -10.70
C MET A 60 -11.76 7.92 -11.63
N GLN A 61 -10.82 8.84 -11.37
CA GLN A 61 -10.67 10.06 -12.16
C GLN A 61 -10.17 9.77 -13.58
N SER A 62 -9.23 8.83 -13.75
CA SER A 62 -8.78 8.41 -15.07
C SER A 62 -9.89 7.70 -15.87
N SER A 63 -10.77 6.94 -15.20
CA SER A 63 -11.99 6.38 -15.81
C SER A 63 -12.98 7.45 -16.26
N GLN A 64 -13.21 8.47 -15.43
CA GLN A 64 -14.03 9.62 -15.82
C GLN A 64 -13.42 10.39 -16.99
N HIS A 65 -12.09 10.57 -16.97
CA HIS A 65 -11.36 11.20 -18.06
C HIS A 65 -11.56 10.45 -19.38
N LYS A 66 -11.48 9.10 -19.36
CA LYS A 66 -11.78 8.27 -20.53
C LYS A 66 -13.16 8.57 -21.10
N ILE A 67 -14.20 8.45 -20.27
CA ILE A 67 -15.61 8.66 -20.66
C ILE A 67 -15.82 10.05 -21.26
N PHE A 68 -15.27 11.09 -20.66
CA PHE A 68 -15.43 12.46 -21.13
C PHE A 68 -14.61 12.76 -22.38
N SER A 69 -13.41 12.18 -22.50
CA SER A 69 -12.53 12.37 -23.66
C SER A 69 -13.05 11.70 -24.93
N GLU A 70 -13.85 10.64 -24.80
CA GLU A 70 -14.47 9.88 -25.90
C GLU A 70 -15.89 10.39 -26.24
N SER A 71 -16.40 11.36 -25.48
CA SER A 71 -17.72 11.94 -25.71
C SER A 71 -17.77 12.74 -27.02
N SER A 72 -18.92 12.69 -27.70
CA SER A 72 -19.19 13.54 -28.88
C SER A 72 -19.54 14.99 -28.50
N ASP A 73 -19.79 15.29 -27.22
CA ASP A 73 -20.12 16.63 -26.74
C ASP A 73 -18.84 17.46 -26.48
N PRO A 74 -18.64 18.60 -27.17
CA PRO A 74 -17.50 19.48 -26.94
C PRO A 74 -17.34 19.98 -25.49
N GLN A 75 -18.44 20.12 -24.74
CA GLN A 75 -18.38 20.50 -23.32
C GLN A 75 -17.79 19.40 -22.45
N MET A 76 -18.11 18.13 -22.74
CA MET A 76 -17.55 16.98 -22.02
C MET A 76 -16.07 16.82 -22.33
N VAL A 77 -15.65 17.01 -23.60
CA VAL A 77 -14.23 17.01 -23.97
C VAL A 77 -13.46 18.13 -23.26
N ALA A 78 -14.05 19.31 -23.11
CA ALA A 78 -13.45 20.40 -22.33
C ALA A 78 -13.33 20.05 -20.83
N ARG A 79 -14.32 19.35 -20.26
CA ARG A 79 -14.25 18.83 -18.89
C ARG A 79 -13.15 17.79 -18.73
N ALA A 80 -12.94 16.91 -19.71
CA ALA A 80 -11.84 15.95 -19.69
C ALA A 80 -10.49 16.65 -19.49
N LYS A 81 -10.20 17.71 -20.26
CA LYS A 81 -8.98 18.51 -20.06
C LYS A 81 -8.87 19.12 -18.67
N GLY A 82 -10.00 19.51 -18.06
CA GLY A 82 -10.03 19.98 -16.67
C GLY A 82 -9.71 18.89 -15.64
N LEU A 83 -10.07 17.63 -15.93
CA LEU A 83 -9.69 16.48 -15.10
C LEU A 83 -8.20 16.17 -15.17
N GLU A 84 -7.52 16.44 -16.29
CA GLU A 84 -6.07 16.17 -16.41
C GLU A 84 -5.26 16.88 -15.30
N SER A 85 -5.62 18.13 -14.97
CA SER A 85 -4.98 18.87 -13.89
C SER A 85 -5.30 18.32 -12.50
N GLN A 86 -6.49 17.73 -12.30
CA GLN A 86 -6.85 17.09 -11.04
C GLN A 86 -6.07 15.79 -10.87
N ILE A 87 -5.96 14.99 -11.93
CA ILE A 87 -5.19 13.74 -11.94
C ILE A 87 -3.71 14.02 -11.69
N GLU A 88 -3.13 15.07 -12.27
CA GLU A 88 -1.74 15.46 -11.97
C GLU A 88 -1.56 15.87 -10.50
N HIS A 89 -2.57 16.48 -9.87
CA HIS A 89 -2.55 16.75 -8.43
C HIS A 89 -2.58 15.44 -7.62
N GLU A 90 -3.43 14.48 -7.97
CA GLU A 90 -3.45 13.17 -7.32
C GLU A 90 -2.13 12.41 -7.47
N PHE A 91 -1.45 12.52 -8.61
CA PHE A 91 -0.13 11.93 -8.77
C PHE A 91 0.92 12.58 -7.88
N LYS A 92 0.79 13.87 -7.53
CA LYS A 92 1.65 14.51 -6.52
C LYS A 92 1.32 14.02 -5.11
N GLU A 93 0.05 13.81 -4.80
CA GLU A 93 -0.37 13.22 -3.53
C GLU A 93 0.16 11.78 -3.42
N LEU A 94 0.11 11.00 -4.50
CA LEU A 94 0.68 9.66 -4.56
C LEU A 94 2.20 9.68 -4.36
N GLU A 95 2.92 10.65 -4.94
CA GLU A 95 4.36 10.82 -4.73
C GLU A 95 4.70 11.10 -3.27
N GLN A 96 3.89 11.91 -2.58
CA GLN A 96 4.10 12.20 -1.16
C GLN A 96 3.88 10.95 -0.31
N VAL A 97 2.78 10.24 -0.55
CA VAL A 97 2.45 9.00 0.16
C VAL A 97 3.48 7.89 -0.13
N ASP A 98 4.02 7.81 -1.34
CA ASP A 98 5.10 6.88 -1.70
C ASP A 98 6.42 7.24 -1.00
N GLN A 99 6.73 8.52 -0.80
CA GLN A 99 7.88 8.94 -0.01
C GLN A 99 7.72 8.62 1.48
N ASP A 100 6.52 8.79 2.04
CA ASP A 100 6.26 8.58 3.46
C ASP A 100 6.14 7.10 3.83
N TYR A 101 5.50 6.29 2.96
CA TYR A 101 5.10 4.92 3.28
C TYR A 101 5.56 3.88 2.26
N GLY A 102 6.11 4.26 1.11
CA GLY A 102 6.47 3.34 0.04
C GLY A 102 7.51 2.30 0.44
N GLU A 103 8.49 2.65 1.28
CA GLU A 103 9.46 1.67 1.82
C GLU A 103 8.78 0.65 2.74
N VAL A 104 7.90 1.11 3.62
CA VAL A 104 7.19 0.24 4.58
C VAL A 104 6.19 -0.69 3.88
N LEU A 105 5.58 -0.20 2.80
CA LEU A 105 4.61 -0.93 1.98
C LEU A 105 5.23 -1.70 0.81
N LEU A 106 6.57 -1.74 0.73
CA LEU A 106 7.35 -2.46 -0.27
C LEU A 106 7.15 -2.01 -1.73
N PHE A 107 6.83 -0.73 -1.93
CA PHE A 107 6.78 -0.06 -3.23
C PHE A 107 8.17 0.33 -3.78
N THR A 108 9.24 -0.15 -3.17
CA THR A 108 10.60 0.10 -3.66
C THR A 108 10.81 -0.59 -5.02
N ASP A 109 11.64 0.01 -5.88
CA ASP A 109 11.94 -0.54 -7.21
C ASP A 109 12.47 -1.99 -7.12
N VAL A 110 13.22 -2.31 -6.06
CA VAL A 110 13.80 -3.65 -5.82
C VAL A 110 12.71 -4.67 -5.52
N GLU A 111 11.78 -4.34 -4.61
CA GLU A 111 10.74 -5.27 -4.15
C GLU A 111 9.64 -5.44 -5.19
N LEU A 112 9.26 -4.36 -5.87
CA LEU A 112 8.34 -4.42 -7.00
C LEU A 112 8.94 -5.24 -8.15
N SER A 113 10.23 -5.07 -8.45
CA SER A 113 10.91 -5.87 -9.49
C SER A 113 10.97 -7.35 -9.11
N ALA A 114 11.24 -7.67 -7.85
CA ALA A 114 11.25 -9.05 -7.36
C ALA A 114 9.88 -9.74 -7.51
N ARG A 115 8.79 -8.97 -7.51
CA ARG A 115 7.41 -9.46 -7.66
C ARG A 115 6.87 -9.31 -9.08
N SER A 116 7.68 -8.88 -10.05
CA SER A 116 7.25 -8.54 -11.41
C SER A 116 6.16 -7.45 -11.48
N ARG A 117 6.13 -6.54 -10.50
CA ARG A 117 5.17 -5.44 -10.33
C ARG A 117 5.78 -4.05 -10.57
N ILE A 118 6.96 -3.95 -11.19
CA ILE A 118 7.66 -2.66 -11.41
C ILE A 118 6.82 -1.61 -12.18
N GLN A 119 5.88 -2.08 -13.01
CA GLN A 119 4.95 -1.22 -13.77
C GLN A 119 3.88 -0.55 -12.89
N SER A 120 3.75 -0.99 -11.63
CA SER A 120 2.87 -0.42 -10.61
C SER A 120 3.59 0.56 -9.68
N SER A 121 4.87 0.86 -9.94
CA SER A 121 5.58 1.95 -9.26
C SER A 121 4.96 3.31 -9.59
N TYR A 122 5.05 4.27 -8.66
CA TYR A 122 4.61 5.65 -8.88
C TYR A 122 5.13 6.20 -10.23
N ARG A 123 6.43 6.05 -10.48
CA ARG A 123 7.09 6.55 -11.70
C ARG A 123 6.50 5.93 -12.97
N ALA A 124 6.29 4.61 -12.96
CA ALA A 124 5.73 3.91 -14.12
C ALA A 124 4.27 4.28 -14.36
N LEU A 125 3.45 4.40 -13.29
CA LEU A 125 2.06 4.83 -13.39
C LEU A 125 1.94 6.25 -13.93
N LYS A 126 2.79 7.18 -13.46
CA LYS A 126 2.84 8.55 -13.95
C LYS A 126 3.25 8.61 -15.43
N ALA A 127 4.24 7.83 -15.84
CA ALA A 127 4.64 7.74 -17.25
C ALA A 127 3.51 7.18 -18.13
N GLN A 128 2.77 6.17 -17.65
CA GLN A 128 1.60 5.62 -18.35
C GLN A 128 0.47 6.65 -18.48
N TRP A 129 0.23 7.46 -17.44
CA TRP A 129 -0.73 8.55 -17.52
C TRP A 129 -0.33 9.60 -18.57
N GLN A 130 0.94 10.00 -18.62
CA GLN A 130 1.43 10.91 -19.64
C GLN A 130 1.27 10.35 -21.05
N ASP A 131 1.44 9.03 -21.24
CA ASP A 131 1.19 8.36 -22.52
C ASP A 131 -0.28 8.46 -22.95
N VAL A 132 -1.23 8.36 -22.01
CA VAL A 132 -2.67 8.52 -22.25
C VAL A 132 -3.01 9.94 -22.72
N VAL A 133 -2.43 10.95 -22.07
CA VAL A 133 -2.69 12.36 -22.38
C VAL A 133 -2.08 12.74 -23.74
N GLN A 134 -0.87 12.27 -24.05
CA GLN A 134 -0.15 12.65 -25.27
C GLN A 134 -0.63 11.91 -26.53
N LYS A 135 -1.09 10.67 -26.42
CA LYS A 135 -1.52 9.88 -27.58
C LYS A 135 -3.00 10.07 -27.88
N ASN A 136 -3.33 10.37 -29.13
CA ASN A 136 -4.70 10.31 -29.65
C ASN A 136 -5.05 8.92 -30.21
N GLU A 137 -4.08 8.21 -30.80
CA GLU A 137 -4.28 6.87 -31.38
C GLU A 137 -3.85 5.77 -30.38
N GLY A 138 -4.63 4.69 -30.31
CA GLY A 138 -4.36 3.58 -29.39
C GLY A 138 -4.60 3.92 -27.90
N ARG A 139 -5.31 5.02 -27.61
CA ARG A 139 -5.57 5.51 -26.25
C ARG A 139 -6.28 4.46 -25.38
N ASP A 140 -7.14 3.63 -25.96
CA ASP A 140 -7.77 2.49 -25.28
C ASP A 140 -6.77 1.51 -24.67
N GLN A 141 -5.69 1.18 -25.40
CA GLN A 141 -4.65 0.28 -24.91
C GLN A 141 -3.82 0.94 -23.80
N SER A 142 -3.60 2.26 -23.88
CA SER A 142 -2.92 3.01 -22.81
C SER A 142 -3.78 3.08 -21.54
N TYR A 143 -5.09 3.30 -21.65
CA TYR A 143 -6.00 3.19 -20.50
C TYR A 143 -6.01 1.78 -19.91
N ALA A 144 -6.11 0.74 -20.75
CA ALA A 144 -6.13 -0.64 -20.28
C ALA A 144 -4.85 -1.01 -19.51
N ARG A 145 -3.67 -0.57 -19.99
CA ARG A 145 -2.40 -0.73 -19.28
C ARG A 145 -2.39 0.02 -17.95
N LEU A 146 -2.81 1.28 -17.94
CA LEU A 146 -2.87 2.09 -16.73
C LEU A 146 -3.79 1.46 -15.67
N TYR A 147 -4.99 1.03 -16.05
CA TYR A 147 -5.94 0.41 -15.14
C TYR A 147 -5.43 -0.90 -14.59
N GLY A 148 -4.85 -1.77 -15.43
CA GLY A 148 -4.25 -3.02 -14.97
C GLY A 148 -3.15 -2.78 -13.93
N ASN A 149 -2.26 -1.82 -14.18
CA ASN A 149 -1.17 -1.52 -13.25
C ASN A 149 -1.63 -0.79 -11.99
N LEU A 150 -2.67 0.05 -12.06
CA LEU A 150 -3.31 0.66 -10.89
C LEU A 150 -3.99 -0.40 -10.02
N SER A 151 -4.72 -1.35 -10.61
CA SER A 151 -5.32 -2.45 -9.87
C SER A 151 -4.26 -3.32 -9.19
N VAL A 152 -3.15 -3.62 -9.86
CA VAL A 152 -2.02 -4.35 -9.25
C VAL A 152 -1.38 -3.53 -8.12
N ALA A 153 -1.28 -2.21 -8.25
CA ALA A 153 -0.79 -1.33 -7.19
C ALA A 153 -1.72 -1.34 -5.98
N ILE A 154 -3.04 -1.26 -6.20
CA ILE A 154 -4.04 -1.32 -5.14
C ILE A 154 -3.94 -2.64 -4.41
N ALA A 155 -3.98 -3.76 -5.14
CA ALA A 155 -3.84 -5.10 -4.58
C ALA A 155 -2.55 -5.25 -3.77
N HIS A 156 -1.43 -4.70 -4.27
CA HIS A 156 -0.17 -4.72 -3.54
C HIS A 156 -0.23 -3.92 -2.23
N ALA A 157 -0.75 -2.69 -2.26
CA ALA A 157 -0.88 -1.87 -1.07
C ALA A 157 -1.73 -2.59 -0.02
N THR A 158 -2.84 -3.19 -0.43
CA THR A 158 -3.77 -3.90 0.46
C THR A 158 -3.22 -5.24 0.96
N ASP A 159 -2.43 -5.96 0.16
CA ASP A 159 -1.72 -7.20 0.54
C ASP A 159 -0.69 -6.93 1.64
N ILE A 160 0.12 -5.87 1.49
CA ILE A 160 1.25 -5.59 2.39
C ILE A 160 0.81 -4.88 3.68
N SER A 161 -0.26 -4.10 3.60
CA SER A 161 -0.78 -3.36 4.75
C SER A 161 -1.68 -4.17 5.67
N ASN A 162 -1.82 -5.48 5.42
CA ASN A 162 -2.76 -6.37 6.13
C ASN A 162 -4.24 -5.94 6.00
N LEU A 163 -4.60 -5.18 4.96
CA LEU A 163 -5.99 -4.77 4.73
C LEU A 163 -6.86 -5.90 4.16
N ILE A 164 -6.22 -6.90 3.55
CA ILE A 164 -6.89 -8.09 3.02
C ILE A 164 -6.78 -9.24 4.02
N LEU A 165 -7.91 -9.67 4.58
CA LEU A 165 -8.05 -10.96 5.26
C LEU A 165 -8.47 -12.09 4.30
N ASP A 166 -8.97 -11.76 3.09
CA ASP A 166 -9.39 -12.75 2.07
C ASP A 166 -9.15 -12.24 0.62
N PRO A 167 -8.29 -12.89 -0.19
CA PRO A 167 -7.85 -12.44 -1.51
C PRO A 167 -8.85 -12.58 -2.68
N ASP A 168 -10.12 -12.94 -2.41
CA ASP A 168 -11.14 -13.18 -3.46
C ASP A 168 -12.03 -11.96 -3.81
N LEU A 169 -11.73 -10.77 -3.27
CA LEU A 169 -12.52 -9.53 -3.50
C LEU A 169 -12.41 -8.96 -4.93
N ASP A 170 -11.35 -9.29 -5.67
CA ASP A 170 -11.08 -8.75 -7.02
C ASP A 170 -12.17 -9.10 -8.05
N SER A 171 -12.82 -10.27 -7.90
CA SER A 171 -13.89 -10.70 -8.81
C SER A 171 -15.23 -10.01 -8.52
N TYR A 172 -15.48 -9.60 -7.27
CA TYR A 172 -16.75 -9.02 -6.86
C TYR A 172 -16.89 -7.56 -7.34
N TYR A 173 -15.81 -6.77 -7.24
CA TYR A 173 -15.82 -5.37 -7.67
C TYR A 173 -15.77 -5.20 -9.19
N MET A 174 -15.09 -6.10 -9.92
CA MET A 174 -15.18 -6.10 -11.38
C MET A 174 -16.58 -6.45 -11.87
N MET A 175 -17.29 -7.36 -11.20
CA MET A 175 -18.68 -7.66 -11.53
C MET A 175 -19.57 -6.46 -11.26
N ASP A 176 -19.43 -5.77 -10.12
CA ASP A 176 -20.28 -4.63 -9.74
C ASP A 176 -20.06 -3.38 -10.62
N ILE A 177 -18.84 -3.18 -11.15
CA ILE A 177 -18.57 -2.15 -12.17
C ILE A 177 -19.20 -2.51 -13.53
N VAL A 178 -19.30 -3.80 -13.86
CA VAL A 178 -19.91 -4.28 -15.11
C VAL A 178 -21.44 -4.33 -15.02
N THR A 179 -22.01 -4.62 -13.85
CA THR A 179 -23.46 -4.71 -13.63
C THR A 179 -24.08 -3.41 -13.10
N GLY A 180 -23.28 -2.51 -12.52
CA GLY A 180 -23.70 -1.23 -11.96
C GLY A 180 -23.76 -0.09 -12.98
N ARG A 181 -24.82 -0.08 -13.80
CA ARG A 181 -25.35 1.11 -14.50
C ARG A 181 -24.41 1.75 -15.55
N LEU A 182 -24.31 1.13 -16.71
CA LEU A 182 -24.39 1.91 -17.96
C LEU A 182 -25.88 2.26 -18.17
N PRO A 183 -26.33 3.52 -17.95
CA PRO A 183 -27.61 3.93 -18.47
C PRO A 183 -27.54 3.82 -20.01
N ARG A 184 -28.51 3.12 -20.59
CA ARG A 184 -28.76 3.14 -22.04
C ARG A 184 -29.29 4.51 -22.46
#